data_AF-A0A397VIC6-F1
#
_entry.id   AF-A0A397VIC6-F1
#
_cell.length_a   1.000
_cell.length_b   1.000
_cell.length_c   1.000
_cell.angle_alpha   90.00
_cell.angle_beta   90.00
_cell.angle_gamma   90.00
#
_symmetry.space_group_name_H-M   'P 1'
#
loop_
_entity.id
_entity.type
_entity.pdbx_description
1 polymer ?
#
loop_
_entity_poly.entity_id
_entity_poly.type
_entity_poly.pdbx_seq_one_letter_code
_entity_poly.pdbx_strand_id
1 'polypeptide(L)'
;MESKVRIKRILVGDGIFSQINESAFSSCSAGFWARGQANINYIAIAGHCFVGNDPSFYLSPRKDSSYLIGRMIYHLLDPIDFGLIYLNLTNVKPITSIRNRNSGTYPELIIEDIMAVTSIGAHLCHSGYTTNVECGNLKSLNGDGFVRAVPRGLTFRDDILIVHAWSLPGDGGGPVYHYKDLRHVSLNGILTVLLVLLIKLKIVVILELYP
;
A
#
# COMPACT_ATOMS: atom_id res chain seq x y z
N MET A 1 -0.17 14.03 36.89
CA MET A 1 0.47 12.83 36.30
C MET A 1 0.27 12.92 34.80
N GLU A 2 1.23 13.51 34.08
CA GLU A 2 1.13 13.64 32.61
C GLU A 2 1.33 12.25 31.99
N SER A 3 0.29 11.72 31.35
CA SER A 3 0.41 10.50 30.55
C SER A 3 1.36 10.78 29.38
N LYS A 4 2.56 10.21 29.42
CA LYS A 4 3.54 10.28 28.33
C LYS A 4 2.89 9.77 27.04
N VAL A 5 2.57 10.67 26.11
CA VAL A 5 1.96 10.32 24.82
C VAL A 5 2.96 9.47 24.05
N ARG A 6 2.63 8.19 23.84
CA ARG A 6 3.49 7.25 23.11
C ARG A 6 3.19 7.35 21.62
N ILE A 7 4.00 8.14 20.90
CA ILE A 7 3.93 8.24 19.44
C ILE A 7 4.24 6.86 18.83
N LYS A 8 3.34 6.36 17.98
CA LYS A 8 3.47 5.06 17.32
C LYS A 8 4.17 5.20 15.97
N ARG A 9 5.14 4.34 15.68
CA ARG A 9 5.78 4.29 14.35
C ARG A 9 4.83 3.60 13.38
N ILE A 10 4.70 4.12 12.16
CA ILE A 10 4.03 3.46 11.04
C ILE A 10 5.05 3.26 9.92
N LEU A 11 5.29 2.00 9.56
CA LEU A 11 6.14 1.61 8.44
C LEU A 11 5.29 1.40 7.19
N VAL A 12 5.95 1.45 6.04
CA VAL A 12 5.39 1.07 4.75
C VAL A 12 5.14 -0.45 4.79
N GLY A 13 3.94 -0.90 4.43
CA GLY A 13 3.47 -2.28 4.59
C GLY A 13 2.82 -2.60 5.94
N ASP A 14 2.69 -1.64 6.86
CA ASP A 14 1.92 -1.83 8.10
C ASP A 14 0.42 -1.96 7.83
N GLY A 15 -0.27 -2.78 8.63
CA GLY A 15 -1.72 -2.86 8.60
C GLY A 15 -2.38 -1.56 9.04
N ILE A 16 -3.35 -1.10 8.24
CA ILE A 16 -4.15 0.08 8.50
C ILE A 16 -5.62 -0.24 8.26
N PHE A 17 -6.48 0.36 9.08
CA PHE A 17 -7.87 -0.06 9.18
C PHE A 17 -8.80 1.14 9.03
N SER A 18 -9.79 1.03 8.14
CA SER A 18 -10.90 1.98 8.05
C SER A 18 -12.17 1.34 8.60
N GLN A 19 -13.01 2.13 9.25
CA GLN A 19 -14.26 1.62 9.80
C GLN A 19 -15.33 1.53 8.70
N ILE A 20 -15.92 0.35 8.53
CA ILE A 20 -17.04 0.14 7.60
C ILE A 20 -18.36 0.47 8.30
N ASN A 21 -18.53 -0.04 9.52
CA ASN A 21 -19.67 0.21 10.41
C ASN A 21 -19.23 0.00 11.87
N GLU A 22 -20.14 0.07 12.84
CA GLU A 22 -19.82 -0.05 14.27
C GLU A 22 -19.06 -1.34 14.64
N SER A 23 -19.23 -2.42 13.86
CA SER A 23 -18.70 -3.75 14.18
C SER A 23 -17.69 -4.29 13.16
N ALA A 24 -17.40 -3.57 12.07
CA ALA A 24 -16.57 -4.06 10.98
C ALA A 24 -15.54 -3.03 10.50
N PHE A 25 -14.35 -3.54 10.16
CA PHE A 25 -13.25 -2.76 9.61
C PHE A 25 -12.82 -3.33 8.26
N SER A 26 -12.46 -2.44 7.34
CA SER A 26 -11.69 -2.78 6.15
C SER A 26 -10.22 -2.74 6.55
N SER A 27 -9.47 -3.77 6.19
CA SER A 27 -8.02 -3.82 6.37
C SER A 27 -7.33 -3.56 5.05
N CYS A 28 -6.29 -2.73 5.11
CA CYS A 28 -5.34 -2.50 4.03
C CYS A 28 -3.94 -2.41 4.61
N SER A 29 -2.96 -2.18 3.73
CA SER A 29 -1.57 -1.95 4.07
C SER A 29 -1.18 -0.52 3.74
N ALA A 30 -0.38 0.10 4.60
CA ALA A 30 0.18 1.40 4.35
C ALA A 30 1.09 1.33 3.13
N GLY A 31 0.86 2.18 2.12
CA GLY A 31 1.81 2.36 1.04
C GLY A 31 2.96 3.24 1.52
N PHE A 32 3.31 4.25 0.73
CA PHE A 32 4.46 5.09 1.03
C PHE A 32 4.06 6.42 1.68
N TRP A 33 4.96 6.94 2.51
CA TRP A 33 4.86 8.30 3.02
C TRP A 33 5.27 9.28 1.92
N ALA A 34 4.41 10.28 1.67
CA ALA A 34 4.67 11.38 0.75
C ALA A 34 4.54 12.72 1.48
N ARG A 35 5.23 13.74 0.96
CA ARG A 35 5.09 15.11 1.43
C ARG A 35 4.73 15.99 0.24
N GLY A 36 3.58 16.67 0.34
CA GLY A 36 3.11 17.59 -0.69
C GLY A 36 3.63 19.01 -0.50
N GLN A 37 3.02 19.93 -1.25
CA GLN A 37 3.24 21.36 -1.09
C GLN A 37 2.86 21.79 0.34
N ALA A 38 3.49 22.86 0.83
CA ALA A 38 3.33 23.36 2.20
C ALA A 38 3.71 22.36 3.32
N ASN A 39 4.59 21.38 3.03
CA ASN A 39 5.06 20.38 3.98
C ASN A 39 3.95 19.47 4.59
N ILE A 40 2.83 19.33 3.88
CA ILE A 40 1.75 18.46 4.31
C ILE A 40 2.15 17.00 4.11
N ASN A 41 1.90 16.15 5.11
CA ASN A 41 2.32 14.75 5.11
C ASN A 41 1.13 13.84 4.77
N TYR A 42 1.36 12.87 3.90
CA TYR A 42 0.37 11.92 3.43
C TYR A 42 0.88 10.49 3.48
N ILE A 43 -0.03 9.54 3.61
CA ILE A 43 0.23 8.16 3.22
C ILE A 43 -0.53 7.90 1.93
N ALA A 44 0.20 7.52 0.89
CA ALA A 44 -0.36 6.99 -0.33
C ALA A 44 -0.80 5.54 -0.11
N ILE A 45 -1.98 5.20 -0.58
CA ILE A 45 -2.63 3.90 -0.42
C ILE A 45 -3.50 3.63 -1.65
N ALA A 46 -4.02 2.42 -1.79
CA ALA A 46 -5.09 2.08 -2.71
C ALA A 46 -6.39 2.83 -2.39
N GLY A 47 -7.14 3.22 -3.42
CA GLY A 47 -8.37 3.99 -3.29
C GLY A 47 -9.51 3.17 -2.68
N HIS A 48 -9.64 1.91 -3.10
CA HIS A 48 -10.66 0.97 -2.64
C HIS A 48 -10.54 0.61 -1.15
N CYS A 49 -9.42 0.96 -0.51
CA CYS A 49 -9.24 0.81 0.93
C CYS A 49 -10.18 1.71 1.74
N PHE A 50 -10.67 2.79 1.15
CA PHE A 50 -11.72 3.59 1.75
C PHE A 50 -13.07 2.96 1.49
N VAL A 51 -13.62 2.38 2.55
CA VAL A 51 -14.92 1.72 2.57
C VAL A 51 -15.80 2.42 3.59
N GLY A 52 -16.98 2.90 3.17
CA GLY A 52 -17.97 3.54 4.02
C GLY A 52 -17.91 5.07 4.03
N ASN A 53 -18.43 5.67 5.10
CA ASN A 53 -18.56 7.14 5.23
C ASN A 53 -17.54 7.76 6.19
N ASP A 54 -16.82 6.95 6.99
CA ASP A 54 -15.81 7.45 7.92
C ASP A 54 -14.44 7.48 7.21
N PRO A 55 -13.87 8.66 6.90
CA PRO A 55 -12.58 8.76 6.24
C PRO A 55 -11.41 8.42 7.16
N SER A 56 -11.64 8.09 8.43
CA SER A 56 -10.58 7.90 9.42
C SER A 56 -9.89 6.54 9.26
N PHE A 57 -8.56 6.55 9.33
CA PHE A 57 -7.71 5.35 9.30
C PHE A 57 -6.98 5.18 10.63
N TYR A 58 -6.85 3.92 11.06
CA TYR A 58 -6.29 3.54 12.36
C TYR A 58 -5.18 2.50 12.19
N LEU A 59 -4.21 2.48 13.13
CA LEU A 59 -3.16 1.46 13.24
C LEU A 59 -3.64 0.14 13.87
N SER A 60 -4.91 0.06 14.27
CA SER A 60 -5.49 -1.06 14.98
C SER A 60 -6.93 -1.25 14.50
N PRO A 61 -7.47 -2.48 14.47
CA PRO A 61 -8.87 -2.77 14.12
C PRO A 61 -9.83 -2.37 15.27
N ARG A 62 -9.56 -1.25 15.93
CA ARG A 62 -10.36 -0.69 17.03
C ARG A 62 -10.40 0.82 16.86
N LYS A 63 -11.59 1.40 17.03
CA LYS A 63 -11.78 2.85 16.99
C LYS A 63 -11.26 3.49 18.28
N ASP A 64 -9.96 3.72 18.32
CA ASP A 64 -9.28 4.41 19.40
C ASP A 64 -8.48 5.58 18.81
N SER A 65 -8.74 6.79 19.33
CA SER A 65 -8.07 8.01 18.90
C SER A 65 -6.55 7.93 19.08
N SER A 66 -6.06 7.12 20.02
CA SER A 66 -4.62 6.87 20.23
C SER A 66 -3.97 6.14 19.05
N TYR A 67 -4.75 5.44 18.21
CA TYR A 67 -4.29 4.73 17.01
C TYR A 67 -4.68 5.46 15.72
N LEU A 68 -5.32 6.63 15.81
CA LEU A 68 -5.69 7.42 14.63
C LEU A 68 -4.42 7.82 13.86
N ILE A 69 -4.36 7.41 12.60
CA ILE A 69 -3.29 7.77 11.66
C ILE A 69 -3.62 9.13 11.05
N GLY A 70 -4.86 9.27 10.58
CA GLY A 70 -5.26 10.36 9.71
C GLY A 70 -6.61 10.14 9.07
N ARG A 71 -6.93 10.99 8.11
CA ARG A 71 -8.19 10.91 7.33
C ARG A 71 -7.87 10.86 5.85
N MET A 72 -8.56 10.01 5.10
CA MET A 72 -8.50 10.04 3.65
C MET A 72 -9.15 11.32 3.14
N ILE A 73 -8.39 12.07 2.34
CA ILE A 73 -8.83 13.36 1.78
C ILE A 73 -9.02 13.29 0.26
N TYR A 74 -8.52 12.24 -0.37
CA TYR A 74 -8.55 12.04 -1.81
C TYR A 74 -8.52 10.55 -2.10
N HIS A 75 -9.35 10.11 -3.04
CA HIS A 75 -9.30 8.76 -3.60
C HIS A 75 -9.89 8.72 -4.99
N LEU A 76 -9.43 7.76 -5.78
CA LEU A 76 -9.93 7.37 -7.08
C LEU A 76 -10.04 5.84 -7.10
N LEU A 77 -11.08 5.34 -7.77
CA LEU A 77 -11.25 3.92 -8.07
C LEU A 77 -11.04 3.63 -9.57
N ASP A 78 -11.23 4.65 -10.41
CA ASP A 78 -11.10 4.64 -11.88
C ASP A 78 -10.62 6.05 -12.29
N PRO A 79 -9.60 6.19 -13.16
CA PRO A 79 -8.86 5.14 -13.88
C PRO A 79 -7.71 4.53 -13.09
N ILE A 80 -7.45 4.97 -11.86
CA ILE A 80 -6.35 4.51 -11.01
C ILE A 80 -6.91 4.25 -9.62
N ASP A 81 -6.59 3.10 -9.04
CA ASP A 81 -6.92 2.82 -7.64
C ASP A 81 -5.89 3.46 -6.71
N PHE A 82 -6.19 4.65 -6.23
CA PHE A 82 -5.25 5.47 -5.46
C PHE A 82 -5.96 6.31 -4.41
N GLY A 83 -5.31 6.53 -3.27
CA GLY A 83 -5.83 7.34 -2.19
C GLY A 83 -4.72 8.03 -1.41
N LEU A 84 -5.08 9.12 -0.73
CA LEU A 84 -4.20 9.91 0.13
C LEU A 84 -4.82 10.11 1.50
N ILE A 85 -4.12 9.63 2.53
CA ILE A 85 -4.46 9.84 3.93
C ILE A 85 -3.64 11.02 4.46
N TYR A 86 -4.30 12.12 4.83
CA TYR A 86 -3.67 13.26 5.50
C TYR A 86 -3.24 12.89 6.92
N LEU A 87 -1.98 13.19 7.26
CA LEU A 87 -1.40 12.93 8.58
C LEU A 87 -1.33 14.20 9.44
N ASN A 88 -1.87 14.14 10.65
CA ASN A 88 -1.72 15.21 11.66
C ASN A 88 -0.48 15.02 12.57
N LEU A 89 0.28 13.93 12.41
CA LEU A 89 1.52 13.60 13.14
C LEU A 89 1.48 13.66 14.68
N THR A 90 0.30 13.79 15.28
CA THR A 90 0.13 13.88 16.74
C THR A 90 0.34 12.54 17.44
N ASN A 91 -0.21 11.47 16.85
CA ASN A 91 -0.22 10.12 17.45
C ASN A 91 0.71 9.14 16.73
N VAL A 92 1.11 9.47 15.50
CA VAL A 92 1.87 8.57 14.63
C VAL A 92 3.06 9.27 13.99
N LYS A 93 4.15 8.52 13.81
CA LYS A 93 5.34 8.95 13.09
C LYS A 93 5.56 8.03 11.88
N PRO A 94 5.37 8.52 10.64
CA PRO A 94 5.68 7.76 9.44
C PRO A 94 7.19 7.52 9.34
N ILE A 95 7.56 6.33 8.86
CA ILE A 95 8.94 5.90 8.63
C ILE A 95 9.07 5.50 7.16
N THR A 96 10.10 6.00 6.47
CA THR A 96 10.43 5.66 5.08
C THR A 96 11.14 4.29 4.97
N SER A 97 10.59 3.27 5.61
CA SER A 97 11.11 1.91 5.56
C SER A 97 9.96 0.92 5.36
N ILE A 98 10.22 -0.11 4.56
CA ILE A 98 9.29 -1.20 4.32
C ILE A 98 9.42 -2.22 5.45
N ARG A 99 8.30 -2.66 5.99
CA ARG A 99 8.26 -3.77 6.95
C ARG A 99 8.64 -5.06 6.24
N ASN A 100 9.54 -5.84 6.84
CA ASN A 100 9.90 -7.16 6.35
C ASN A 100 9.80 -8.19 7.49
N ARG A 101 8.59 -8.69 7.75
CA ARG A 101 8.39 -9.68 8.83
C ARG A 101 9.02 -11.05 8.53
N ASN A 102 9.43 -11.30 7.29
CA ASN A 102 10.02 -12.58 6.88
C ASN A 102 11.51 -12.68 7.25
N SER A 103 12.17 -11.57 7.59
CA SER A 103 13.58 -11.57 7.98
C SER A 103 13.76 -11.11 9.42
N GLY A 104 14.35 -11.97 10.26
CA GLY A 104 14.82 -11.57 11.59
C GLY A 104 16.03 -10.63 11.55
N THR A 105 16.85 -10.72 10.50
CA THR A 105 18.08 -9.94 10.33
C THR A 105 17.80 -8.55 9.75
N TYR A 106 16.89 -8.45 8.79
CA TYR A 106 16.53 -7.20 8.12
C TYR A 106 15.01 -6.95 8.23
N PRO A 107 14.49 -6.68 9.44
CA PRO A 107 13.05 -6.49 9.66
C PRO A 107 12.50 -5.18 9.06
N GLU A 108 13.38 -4.25 8.70
CA GLU A 108 13.08 -2.99 8.04
C GLU A 108 13.98 -2.83 6.80
N LEU A 109 13.38 -2.67 5.63
CA LEU A 109 14.07 -2.41 4.37
C LEU A 109 14.08 -0.91 4.08
N ILE A 110 15.24 -0.37 3.73
CA ILE A 110 15.45 1.06 3.50
C ILE A 110 15.09 1.39 2.06
N ILE A 111 14.15 2.31 1.87
CA ILE A 111 13.81 2.83 0.54
C ILE A 111 14.88 3.85 0.14
N GLU A 112 15.67 3.54 -0.88
CA GLU A 112 16.71 4.46 -1.36
C GLU A 112 16.23 5.38 -2.47
N ASP A 113 15.37 4.88 -3.36
CA ASP A 113 14.83 5.64 -4.48
C ASP A 113 13.50 5.08 -4.98
N ILE A 114 13.01 5.69 -6.05
CA ILE A 114 11.79 5.33 -6.77
C ILE A 114 12.08 4.90 -8.22
N MET A 115 13.27 4.33 -8.45
CA MET A 115 13.68 3.87 -9.77
C MET A 115 12.75 2.76 -10.26
N ALA A 116 12.23 3.00 -11.45
CA ALA A 116 11.28 2.09 -12.02
C ALA A 116 11.93 0.91 -12.72
N VAL A 117 11.35 -0.26 -12.49
CA VAL A 117 11.60 -1.42 -13.33
C VAL A 117 11.05 -1.18 -14.75
N THR A 118 11.88 -1.50 -15.74
CA THR A 118 11.59 -1.34 -17.18
C THR A 118 11.71 -2.64 -17.97
N SER A 119 11.97 -3.77 -17.31
CA SER A 119 12.20 -5.07 -17.96
C SER A 119 11.18 -6.11 -17.50
N ILE A 120 10.48 -6.71 -18.45
CA ILE A 120 9.69 -7.93 -18.20
C ILE A 120 10.61 -9.03 -17.65
N GLY A 121 10.11 -9.82 -16.71
CA GLY A 121 10.87 -10.83 -15.99
C GLY A 121 11.62 -10.33 -14.76
N ALA A 122 11.68 -9.00 -14.53
CA ALA A 122 12.27 -8.46 -13.32
C ALA A 122 11.55 -8.94 -12.06
N HIS A 123 12.34 -9.18 -11.01
CA HIS A 123 11.84 -9.64 -9.73
C HIS A 123 11.33 -8.46 -8.88
N LEU A 124 10.04 -8.48 -8.56
CA LEU A 124 9.37 -7.49 -7.74
C LEU A 124 8.75 -8.18 -6.53
N CYS A 125 8.82 -7.51 -5.39
CA CYS A 125 8.26 -7.95 -4.13
C CYS A 125 7.26 -6.92 -3.63
N HIS A 126 6.29 -7.36 -2.84
CA HIS A 126 5.44 -6.47 -2.08
C HIS A 126 5.54 -6.75 -0.59
N SER A 127 5.09 -5.80 0.22
CA SER A 127 4.88 -6.02 1.65
C SER A 127 3.44 -5.70 2.00
N GLY A 128 2.71 -6.70 2.47
CA GLY A 128 1.34 -6.56 2.93
C GLY A 128 1.14 -6.92 4.40
N TYR A 129 0.03 -6.47 4.97
CA TYR A 129 -0.40 -6.77 6.34
C TYR A 129 -0.64 -8.26 6.54
N THR A 130 -1.22 -8.91 5.52
CA THR A 130 -1.72 -10.29 5.56
C THR A 130 -0.65 -11.27 5.11
N THR A 131 -0.05 -11.09 3.93
CA THR A 131 0.97 -12.03 3.41
C THR A 131 2.40 -11.68 3.82
N ASN A 132 2.63 -10.56 4.51
CA ASN A 132 3.98 -10.04 4.75
C ASN A 132 4.71 -9.79 3.42
N VAL A 133 5.91 -10.34 3.24
CA VAL A 133 6.69 -10.14 2.00
C VAL A 133 6.48 -11.31 1.04
N GLU A 134 5.96 -11.00 -0.14
CA GLU A 134 5.84 -11.96 -1.24
C GLU A 134 6.43 -11.39 -2.51
N CYS A 135 7.00 -12.26 -3.34
CA CYS A 135 7.74 -11.85 -4.52
C CYS A 135 7.30 -12.61 -5.78
N GLY A 136 7.61 -12.01 -6.91
CA GLY A 136 7.16 -12.45 -8.21
C GLY A 136 7.92 -11.83 -9.35
N ASN A 137 7.57 -12.23 -10.57
CA ASN A 137 8.19 -11.70 -11.77
C ASN A 137 7.23 -10.80 -12.53
N LEU A 138 7.76 -9.68 -13.03
CA LEU A 138 7.04 -8.78 -13.92
C LEU A 138 6.68 -9.48 -15.24
N LYS A 139 5.45 -9.29 -15.68
CA LYS A 139 4.82 -9.88 -16.87
C LYS A 139 4.48 -8.85 -17.93
N SER A 140 4.16 -7.62 -17.52
CA SER A 140 3.85 -6.51 -18.45
C SER A 140 4.19 -5.16 -17.82
N LEU A 141 4.60 -4.20 -18.66
CA LEU A 141 5.05 -2.86 -18.24
C LEU A 141 4.00 -1.76 -18.41
N ASN A 142 3.02 -1.97 -19.31
CA ASN A 142 2.01 -0.99 -19.70
C ASN A 142 0.65 -1.65 -19.99
N GLY A 143 0.39 -2.82 -19.39
CA GLY A 143 -0.85 -3.58 -19.55
C GLY A 143 -1.55 -3.38 -20.90
N ASP A 144 -0.89 -3.73 -22.02
CA ASP A 144 -1.25 -3.43 -23.44
C ASP A 144 -2.66 -3.91 -23.87
N GLY A 145 -3.70 -3.50 -23.15
CA GLY A 145 -5.04 -4.07 -23.18
C GLY A 145 -5.76 -3.75 -21.89
N PHE A 146 -6.87 -3.01 -22.02
CA PHE A 146 -7.86 -2.77 -20.98
C PHE A 146 -7.97 -3.96 -20.03
N VAL A 147 -7.63 -3.78 -18.75
CA VAL A 147 -8.05 -4.77 -17.77
C VAL A 147 -9.30 -4.32 -17.08
N ARG A 148 -10.34 -5.10 -17.39
CA ARG A 148 -11.64 -5.01 -16.78
C ARG A 148 -11.65 -5.95 -15.58
N ALA A 149 -11.57 -5.39 -14.38
CA ALA A 149 -11.71 -6.17 -13.17
C ALA A 149 -13.21 -6.50 -12.97
N VAL A 150 -13.60 -7.72 -13.32
CA VAL A 150 -14.94 -8.26 -13.08
C VAL A 150 -14.98 -8.75 -11.62
N PRO A 151 -15.93 -8.30 -10.77
CA PRO A 151 -17.28 -7.85 -11.12
C PRO A 151 -17.52 -6.33 -11.09
N ARG A 152 -16.55 -5.50 -10.70
CA ARG A 152 -16.77 -4.06 -10.46
C ARG A 152 -16.78 -3.20 -11.73
N GLY A 153 -16.43 -3.74 -12.88
CA GLY A 153 -16.45 -3.01 -14.15
C GLY A 153 -15.42 -1.88 -14.24
N LEU A 154 -14.47 -1.84 -13.30
CA LEU A 154 -13.38 -0.86 -13.29
C LEU A 154 -12.50 -1.06 -14.51
N THR A 155 -12.18 0.04 -15.19
CA THR A 155 -11.34 0.02 -16.38
C THR A 155 -10.04 0.74 -16.08
N PHE A 156 -8.97 -0.03 -16.02
CA PHE A 156 -7.64 0.50 -15.83
C PHE A 156 -7.00 0.79 -17.20
N ARG A 157 -6.59 2.04 -17.46
CA ARG A 157 -6.23 2.49 -18.82
C ARG A 157 -4.76 2.74 -19.08
N ASP A 158 -4.02 3.20 -18.09
CA ASP A 158 -2.65 3.66 -18.31
C ASP A 158 -1.69 3.02 -17.33
N ASP A 159 -0.42 2.90 -17.68
CA ASP A 159 0.64 2.87 -16.67
C ASP A 159 0.57 1.63 -15.73
N ILE A 160 0.40 0.39 -16.16
CA ILE A 160 0.22 -0.78 -15.25
C ILE A 160 1.43 -1.72 -15.24
N LEU A 161 1.98 -2.05 -14.07
CA LEU A 161 2.91 -3.19 -13.94
C LEU A 161 2.20 -4.48 -13.59
N ILE A 162 2.20 -5.51 -14.43
CA ILE A 162 1.64 -6.82 -14.07
C ILE A 162 2.72 -7.70 -13.46
N VAL A 163 2.59 -8.13 -12.21
CA VAL A 163 3.49 -9.06 -11.52
C VAL A 163 2.74 -10.33 -11.17
N HIS A 164 3.43 -11.47 -11.27
CA HIS A 164 2.92 -12.74 -10.80
C HIS A 164 3.53 -13.05 -9.42
N ALA A 165 2.78 -12.75 -8.35
CA ALA A 165 3.14 -12.96 -6.95
C ALA A 165 1.89 -13.38 -6.16
N TRP A 166 2.07 -13.84 -4.93
CA TRP A 166 0.95 -14.18 -4.05
C TRP A 166 0.49 -12.95 -3.25
N SER A 167 -0.81 -12.80 -3.00
CA SER A 167 -1.40 -11.74 -2.17
C SER A 167 -2.66 -12.29 -1.48
N LEU A 168 -3.15 -11.59 -0.46
CA LEU A 168 -4.48 -11.83 0.13
C LEU A 168 -5.19 -10.50 0.44
N PRO A 169 -6.51 -10.52 0.70
CA PRO A 169 -7.22 -9.35 1.23
C PRO A 169 -6.51 -8.76 2.46
N GLY A 170 -6.35 -7.43 2.49
CA GLY A 170 -5.56 -6.72 3.50
C GLY A 170 -4.21 -6.22 3.01
N ASP A 171 -3.65 -6.79 1.94
CA ASP A 171 -2.38 -6.33 1.38
C ASP A 171 -2.53 -5.09 0.48
N GLY A 172 -3.76 -4.81 0.02
CA GLY A 172 -4.10 -3.63 -0.77
C GLY A 172 -3.56 -2.34 -0.15
N GLY A 173 -2.94 -1.51 -0.97
CA GLY A 173 -2.23 -0.30 -0.59
C GLY A 173 -0.76 -0.51 -0.21
N GLY A 174 -0.32 -1.74 0.07
CA GLY A 174 1.05 -2.06 0.47
C GLY A 174 2.07 -1.74 -0.63
N PRO A 175 3.34 -1.50 -0.28
CA PRO A 175 4.37 -1.14 -1.23
C PRO A 175 4.74 -2.30 -2.13
N VAL A 176 5.11 -1.98 -3.37
CA VAL A 176 5.77 -2.88 -4.30
C VAL A 176 7.14 -2.31 -4.65
N TYR A 177 8.17 -3.14 -4.65
CA TYR A 177 9.58 -2.73 -4.71
C TYR A 177 10.46 -3.84 -5.31
N HIS A 178 11.69 -3.50 -5.67
CA HIS A 178 12.73 -4.50 -5.92
C HIS A 178 13.91 -4.29 -4.98
N TYR A 179 14.62 -5.37 -4.67
CA TYR A 179 15.84 -5.33 -3.89
C TYR A 179 17.01 -4.79 -4.72
N LYS A 180 17.82 -3.94 -4.10
CA LYS A 180 19.15 -3.56 -4.60
C LYS A 180 20.23 -4.38 -3.92
N ASP A 181 20.06 -4.61 -2.62
CA ASP A 181 20.84 -5.52 -1.80
C ASP A 181 19.93 -6.13 -0.71
N LEU A 182 20.50 -6.77 0.31
CA LEU A 182 19.74 -7.45 1.37
C LEU A 182 18.91 -6.51 2.28
N ARG A 183 19.18 -5.20 2.27
CA ARG A 183 18.55 -4.20 3.15
C ARG A 183 17.96 -3.02 2.39
N HIS A 184 18.46 -2.71 1.20
CA HIS A 184 18.06 -1.56 0.42
C HIS A 184 17.16 -1.94 -0.75
N VAL A 185 16.14 -1.12 -0.99
CA VAL A 185 15.13 -1.35 -2.00
C VAL A 185 14.84 -0.09 -2.80
N SER A 186 14.32 -0.30 -3.99
CA SER A 186 13.76 0.75 -4.84
C SER A 186 12.23 0.60 -4.89
N LEU A 187 11.52 1.63 -4.46
CA LEU A 187 10.07 1.63 -4.41
C LEU A 187 9.51 1.77 -5.83
N ASN A 188 8.69 0.81 -6.21
CA ASN A 188 8.04 0.79 -7.51
C ASN A 188 6.60 1.27 -7.39
N GLY A 189 5.84 0.97 -6.34
CA GLY A 189 4.54 1.63 -6.15
C GLY A 189 3.72 1.03 -5.02
N ILE A 190 2.40 1.00 -5.20
CA ILE A 190 1.45 0.37 -4.25
C ILE A 190 0.68 -0.79 -4.90
N LEU A 191 0.03 -1.59 -4.07
CA LEU A 191 -0.82 -2.73 -4.42
C LEU A 191 -2.32 -2.34 -4.41
N THR A 192 -3.19 -2.99 -5.18
CA THR A 192 -4.66 -2.73 -5.30
C THR A 192 -5.52 -3.91 -4.92
N VAL A 193 -4.98 -5.14 -4.88
CA VAL A 193 -5.74 -6.40 -4.68
C VAL A 193 -7.24 -6.30 -5.00
N LEU A 194 -7.58 -6.11 -6.27
CA LEU A 194 -8.81 -6.66 -6.82
C LEU A 194 -8.35 -7.82 -7.71
N LEU A 195 -9.07 -8.93 -7.69
CA LEU A 195 -8.83 -10.07 -8.57
C LEU A 195 -8.40 -9.55 -9.95
N VAL A 196 -7.09 -9.66 -10.26
CA VAL A 196 -6.45 -9.28 -11.53
C VAL A 196 -6.50 -7.76 -11.89
N LEU A 197 -5.37 -7.02 -11.69
CA LEU A 197 -4.93 -5.70 -12.30
C LEU A 197 -4.84 -4.34 -11.54
N LEU A 198 -3.85 -3.45 -11.87
CA LEU A 198 -3.20 -2.36 -11.03
C LEU A 198 -2.24 -1.34 -11.76
N ILE A 199 -2.35 0.00 -11.56
CA ILE A 199 -1.73 1.11 -12.36
C ILE A 199 -0.80 2.09 -11.60
N LYS A 200 0.42 2.38 -12.07
CA LYS A 200 1.45 3.42 -11.74
C LYS A 200 0.92 4.87 -11.57
N LEU A 201 1.38 5.82 -10.70
CA LEU A 201 2.50 6.09 -9.76
C LEU A 201 3.47 4.95 -9.44
N LYS A 202 4.10 4.48 -10.49
CA LYS A 202 4.82 3.21 -10.65
C LYS A 202 4.17 1.93 -9.97
N ILE A 203 3.02 2.00 -9.27
CA ILE A 203 2.01 1.01 -8.80
C ILE A 203 1.92 -0.26 -9.65
N VAL A 204 1.75 -1.39 -8.95
CA VAL A 204 2.04 -2.73 -9.46
C VAL A 204 0.95 -3.72 -9.12
N VAL A 205 0.49 -4.44 -10.14
CA VAL A 205 -0.43 -5.57 -10.09
C VAL A 205 0.23 -6.79 -9.58
N ILE A 206 -0.49 -7.49 -8.72
CA ILE A 206 -0.21 -8.89 -8.48
C ILE A 206 -1.38 -9.75 -8.98
N LEU A 207 -1.10 -10.68 -9.89
CA LEU A 207 -2.02 -11.72 -10.36
C LEU A 207 -1.98 -12.90 -9.38
N GLU A 208 -3.10 -13.20 -8.72
CA GLU A 208 -3.29 -14.47 -8.00
C GLU A 208 -3.65 -15.61 -8.97
N LEU A 209 -3.06 -16.79 -8.75
CA LEU A 209 -3.54 -18.05 -9.31
C LEU A 209 -4.14 -18.87 -8.16
N TYR A 210 -5.45 -19.10 -8.18
CA TYR A 210 -6.06 -20.21 -7.42
C TYR A 210 -6.17 -21.43 -8.36
N PRO A 211 -5.90 -22.66 -7.88
CA PRO A 211 -6.21 -23.89 -8.62
C PRO A 211 -7.72 -24.08 -8.80
#